data_AF-A0A6M5YJT5-F1
#
_entry.id   AF-A0A6M5YJT5-F1
#
_cell.length_a   1.000
_cell.length_b   1.000
_cell.length_c   1.000
_cell.angle_alpha   90.00
_cell.angle_beta   90.00
_cell.angle_gamma   90.00
#
_symmetry.space_group_name_H-M   'P 1'
#
loop_
_entity.id
_entity.type
_entity.pdbx_description
1 polymer ?
#
loop_
_entity_poly.entity_id
_entity_poly.type
_entity_poly.pdbx_seq_one_letter_code
_entity_poly.pdbx_strand_id
1 'polypeptide(L)'
;MKTRKIPQKHRAHLEKFYYISDASNESDKEDNGLTKQTRKKKWRETEASGHVVQGGVRLPLLIQADGAESHPLPAEGGRFTLKELQNFVGGEIELLRIRPKVGLGRCWLIVNDKGRLYHLPPNRFASMLRGDLIVGDVVVIPDSMFRPWGM
;
A
#
# COMPACT_ATOMS: atom_id res chain seq x y z
N MET A 1 51.98 -1.72 1.65
CA MET A 1 50.80 -2.61 1.59
C MET A 1 49.56 -1.73 1.43
N LYS A 2 48.73 -1.98 0.40
CA LYS A 2 47.62 -1.09 -0.02
C LYS A 2 46.36 -1.39 0.81
N THR A 3 45.85 -0.40 1.54
CA THR A 3 44.55 -0.48 2.23
C THR A 3 43.42 -0.29 1.22
N ARG A 4 42.51 -1.27 1.11
CA ARG A 4 41.32 -1.18 0.27
C ARG A 4 40.24 -0.37 0.99
N LYS A 5 39.89 0.80 0.44
CA LYS A 5 38.73 1.59 0.88
C LYS A 5 37.44 0.92 0.39
N ILE A 6 36.52 0.65 1.30
CA ILE A 6 35.16 0.18 1.01
C ILE A 6 34.30 1.43 0.70
N PRO A 7 33.55 1.48 -0.42
CA PRO A 7 32.75 2.63 -0.76
C PRO A 7 31.47 2.73 0.10
N GLN A 8 31.28 3.91 0.67
CA GLN A 8 30.15 4.32 1.50
C GLN A 8 29.00 4.79 0.60
N LYS A 9 28.09 3.88 0.21
CA LYS A 9 26.83 4.23 -0.48
C LYS A 9 25.66 3.43 0.06
N HIS A 10 25.27 3.69 1.31
CA HIS A 10 23.95 3.36 1.84
C HIS A 10 23.62 4.31 3.00
N ARG A 11 23.32 5.57 2.70
CA ARG A 11 22.67 6.50 3.66
C ARG A 11 22.23 7.79 2.99
N ALA A 12 21.10 7.75 2.28
CA ALA A 12 20.24 8.91 2.02
C ALA A 12 19.11 8.48 1.07
N HIS A 13 18.00 7.96 1.59
CA HIS A 13 16.69 8.03 0.93
C HIS A 13 15.53 7.61 1.87
N LEU A 14 15.60 8.02 3.15
CA LEU A 14 14.54 7.78 4.14
C LEU A 14 14.10 9.05 4.89
N GLU A 15 14.32 10.22 4.29
CA GLU A 15 13.79 11.48 4.83
C GLU A 15 13.19 12.30 3.69
N LYS A 16 11.92 12.06 3.40
CA LYS A 16 10.97 13.02 2.83
C LYS A 16 9.60 12.35 2.87
N PHE A 17 8.59 13.13 3.28
CA PHE A 17 7.17 12.76 3.44
C PHE A 17 6.74 12.27 4.83
N TYR A 18 7.05 13.07 5.85
CA TYR A 18 6.08 13.37 6.91
C TYR A 18 6.11 14.89 7.15
N TYR A 19 5.15 15.60 6.58
CA TYR A 19 4.69 16.91 7.04
C TYR A 19 3.36 17.20 6.33
N ILE A 20 2.25 16.96 7.02
CA ILE A 20 1.03 17.73 6.82
C ILE A 20 0.65 18.17 8.22
N SER A 21 1.13 19.36 8.57
CA SER A 21 0.69 20.12 9.73
C SER A 21 -0.78 20.46 9.56
N ASP A 22 -1.52 20.35 10.66
CA ASP A 22 -2.74 21.12 10.87
C ASP A 22 -2.49 22.60 10.52
N ALA A 23 -3.37 23.17 9.70
CA ALA A 23 -3.54 24.61 9.62
C ALA A 23 -5.01 24.88 9.29
N SER A 24 -5.65 25.46 10.30
CA SER A 24 -7.05 25.79 10.39
C SER A 24 -7.49 26.77 9.32
N ASN A 25 -8.76 26.62 8.99
CA ASN A 25 -9.63 27.57 8.32
C ASN A 25 -9.59 28.91 9.07
N GLU A 26 -8.99 29.95 8.48
CA GLU A 26 -9.11 31.33 8.95
C GLU A 26 -9.08 32.30 7.76
N SER A 27 -9.80 33.39 7.94
CA SER A 27 -10.54 34.18 6.97
C SER A 27 -9.78 35.40 6.43
N ASP A 28 -10.29 35.91 5.31
CA ASP A 28 -10.26 37.30 4.81
C ASP A 28 -8.91 37.97 4.49
N LYS A 29 -8.72 38.34 3.21
CA LYS A 29 -8.75 39.75 2.74
C LYS A 29 -8.30 39.91 1.28
N GLU A 30 -8.98 40.84 0.62
CA GLU A 30 -8.73 41.40 -0.72
C GLU A 30 -7.33 42.02 -0.85
N ASP A 31 -6.69 41.88 -2.01
CA ASP A 31 -6.19 43.04 -2.78
C ASP A 31 -5.83 42.68 -4.24
N ASN A 32 -6.00 43.69 -5.10
CA ASN A 32 -5.88 43.69 -6.55
C ASN A 32 -4.45 43.51 -7.08
N GLY A 33 -4.30 42.90 -8.26
CA GLY A 33 -3.18 43.25 -9.15
C GLY A 33 -2.59 42.15 -10.05
N LEU A 34 -3.18 42.01 -11.24
CA LEU A 34 -2.47 41.88 -12.53
C LEU A 34 -1.74 40.56 -12.90
N THR A 35 -2.42 39.82 -13.79
CA THR A 35 -1.91 39.06 -14.95
C THR A 35 -1.11 37.77 -14.74
N LYS A 36 -1.64 36.66 -15.27
CA LYS A 36 -1.19 36.08 -16.56
C LYS A 36 -1.96 34.81 -16.91
N GLN A 37 -2.18 34.69 -18.20
CA GLN A 37 -2.97 33.68 -18.88
C GLN A 37 -2.53 32.25 -18.56
N THR A 38 -3.54 31.41 -18.40
CA THR A 38 -3.63 30.03 -18.85
C THR A 38 -2.54 29.56 -19.82
N ARG A 39 -1.74 28.59 -19.37
CA ARG A 39 -1.32 27.47 -20.22
C ARG A 39 -1.01 26.24 -19.38
N LYS A 40 -2.01 25.35 -19.33
CA LYS A 40 -1.93 23.93 -18.97
C LYS A 40 -0.59 23.35 -19.44
N LYS A 41 0.32 23.07 -18.50
CA LYS A 41 1.51 22.26 -18.77
C LYS A 41 1.27 20.87 -18.22
N LYS A 42 0.61 20.09 -19.08
CA LYS A 42 0.65 18.63 -19.25
C LYS A 42 1.67 17.94 -18.35
N TRP A 43 1.22 17.47 -17.19
CA TRP A 43 1.95 16.51 -16.38
C TRP A 43 1.94 15.17 -17.14
N ARG A 44 3.12 14.66 -17.49
CA ARG A 44 3.27 13.29 -17.94
C ARG A 44 3.20 12.41 -16.69
N GLU A 45 2.05 11.76 -16.50
CA GLU A 45 1.94 10.57 -15.65
C GLU A 45 2.99 9.58 -16.16
N THR A 46 4.02 9.37 -15.36
CA THR A 46 4.86 8.21 -15.50
C THR A 46 4.23 7.19 -14.56
N GLU A 47 3.68 6.14 -15.17
CA GLU A 47 3.01 5.01 -14.53
C GLU A 47 3.96 4.32 -13.53
N ALA A 48 4.00 4.83 -12.31
CA ALA A 48 4.37 4.04 -11.17
C ALA A 48 3.06 3.41 -10.68
N SER A 49 2.98 2.08 -10.70
CA SER A 49 1.89 1.28 -10.12
C SER A 49 1.50 1.81 -8.75
N GLY A 50 0.50 2.68 -8.74
CA GLY A 50 0.09 3.49 -7.61
C GLY A 50 -1.39 3.29 -7.40
N HIS A 51 -1.78 2.05 -7.12
CA HIS A 51 -3.19 1.69 -6.89
C HIS A 51 -3.72 2.18 -5.54
N VAL A 52 -2.91 2.95 -4.79
CA VAL A 52 -3.38 3.79 -3.69
C VAL A 52 -3.72 5.18 -4.23
N VAL A 53 -4.82 5.24 -5.00
CA VAL A 53 -5.46 6.51 -5.37
C VAL A 53 -6.04 7.17 -4.12
N GLN A 54 -6.02 8.51 -4.08
CA GLN A 54 -6.75 9.33 -3.08
C GLN A 54 -8.21 8.85 -3.00
N GLY A 55 -8.53 7.94 -2.08
CA GLY A 55 -9.86 7.31 -2.04
C GLY A 55 -9.92 5.88 -1.49
N GLY A 56 -8.79 5.25 -1.22
CA GLY A 56 -8.70 3.94 -0.58
C GLY A 56 -8.79 2.76 -1.55
N VAL A 57 -8.39 1.58 -1.05
CA VAL A 57 -8.50 0.32 -1.80
C VAL A 57 -9.99 0.02 -1.99
N ARG A 58 -10.45 -0.01 -3.25
CA ARG A 58 -11.85 -0.30 -3.62
C ARG A 58 -12.06 -1.70 -4.17
N LEU A 59 -10.99 -2.34 -4.61
CA LEU A 59 -10.96 -3.71 -5.13
C LEU A 59 -9.90 -4.51 -4.38
N PRO A 60 -10.04 -5.83 -4.29
CA PRO A 60 -8.98 -6.69 -3.75
C PRO A 60 -7.67 -6.44 -4.48
N LEU A 61 -6.55 -6.43 -3.75
CA LEU A 61 -5.21 -6.23 -4.31
C LEU A 61 -4.31 -7.36 -3.82
N LEU A 62 -3.76 -8.14 -4.74
CA LEU A 62 -2.67 -9.06 -4.47
C LEU A 62 -1.34 -8.33 -4.62
N ILE A 63 -0.55 -8.31 -3.56
CA ILE A 63 0.80 -7.77 -3.52
C ILE A 63 1.74 -8.96 -3.39
N GLN A 64 2.48 -9.26 -4.44
CA GLN A 64 3.47 -10.34 -4.45
C GLN A 64 4.76 -9.89 -3.77
N ALA A 65 5.51 -10.83 -3.19
CA ALA A 65 6.74 -10.52 -2.46
C ALA A 65 7.86 -9.95 -3.35
N ASP A 66 7.80 -10.20 -4.67
CA ASP A 66 8.68 -9.60 -5.67
C ASP A 66 8.32 -8.16 -6.02
N GLY A 67 7.19 -7.65 -5.53
CA GLY A 67 6.67 -6.31 -5.78
C GLY A 67 5.65 -6.22 -6.92
N ALA A 68 5.30 -7.33 -7.58
CA ALA A 68 4.22 -7.34 -8.55
C ALA A 68 2.86 -7.14 -7.85
N GLU A 69 1.95 -6.47 -8.54
CA GLU A 69 0.61 -6.15 -8.04
C GLU A 69 -0.45 -6.62 -9.04
N SER A 70 -1.56 -7.14 -8.53
CA SER A 70 -2.72 -7.49 -9.37
C SER A 70 -4.04 -7.39 -8.60
N HIS A 71 -5.14 -7.33 -9.34
CA HIS A 71 -6.49 -7.26 -8.76
C HIS A 71 -7.22 -8.60 -8.93
N PRO A 72 -7.05 -9.54 -7.99
CA PRO A 72 -7.73 -10.83 -8.11
C PRO A 72 -9.25 -10.62 -8.01
N LEU A 73 -9.98 -11.40 -8.81
CA LEU A 73 -11.42 -11.53 -8.71
C LEU A 73 -11.73 -12.92 -8.14
N PRO A 74 -12.76 -13.04 -7.29
CA PRO A 74 -13.26 -14.35 -6.88
C PRO A 74 -13.81 -15.10 -8.08
N ALA A 75 -13.55 -16.41 -8.16
CA ALA A 75 -13.95 -17.24 -9.28
C ALA A 75 -15.48 -17.37 -9.39
N GLU A 76 -16.19 -17.46 -8.26
CA GLU A 76 -17.63 -17.64 -8.22
C GLU A 76 -18.29 -16.80 -7.10
N GLY A 77 -19.51 -16.31 -7.35
CA GLY A 77 -20.36 -15.74 -6.30
C GLY A 77 -19.92 -14.38 -5.71
N GLY A 78 -18.95 -13.69 -6.32
CA GLY A 78 -18.54 -12.34 -5.93
C GLY A 78 -17.84 -12.26 -4.56
N ARG A 79 -17.43 -13.39 -3.98
CA ARG A 79 -16.71 -13.48 -2.70
C ARG A 79 -15.60 -14.51 -2.80
N PHE A 80 -14.46 -14.23 -2.17
CA PHE A 80 -13.41 -15.23 -2.09
C PHE A 80 -13.80 -16.34 -1.12
N THR A 81 -13.63 -17.57 -1.57
CA THR A 81 -13.57 -18.76 -0.74
C THR A 81 -12.26 -18.76 0.07
N LEU A 82 -12.27 -19.49 1.19
CA LEU A 82 -11.05 -19.70 1.98
C LEU A 82 -9.92 -20.30 1.12
N LYS A 83 -10.25 -21.27 0.26
CA LYS A 83 -9.29 -21.94 -0.61
C LYS A 83 -8.62 -21.00 -1.60
N GLU A 84 -9.37 -20.07 -2.19
CA GLU A 84 -8.78 -19.05 -3.08
C GLU A 84 -7.78 -18.16 -2.34
N LEU A 85 -8.16 -17.68 -1.15
CA LEU A 85 -7.26 -16.86 -0.33
C LEU A 85 -5.99 -17.62 0.08
N GLN A 86 -6.14 -18.88 0.51
CA GLN A 86 -5.01 -19.76 0.83
C GLN A 86 -4.10 -20.00 -0.37
N ASN A 87 -4.66 -20.14 -1.58
CA ASN A 87 -3.88 -20.28 -2.81
C ASN A 87 -3.09 -19.02 -3.12
N PHE A 88 -3.67 -17.83 -2.95
CA PHE A 88 -2.97 -16.56 -3.21
C PHE A 88 -1.77 -16.34 -2.29
N VAL A 89 -1.87 -16.71 -1.02
CA VAL A 89 -0.78 -16.49 -0.03
C VAL A 89 0.12 -17.73 0.16
N GLY A 90 -0.20 -18.84 -0.50
CA GLY A 90 0.58 -20.08 -0.48
C GLY A 90 0.54 -20.83 0.85
N GLY A 91 -0.58 -20.83 1.57
CA GLY A 91 -0.71 -21.55 2.84
C GLY A 91 -1.93 -21.20 3.68
N GLU A 92 -1.92 -21.62 4.94
CA GLU A 92 -2.91 -21.21 5.94
C GLU A 92 -2.88 -19.69 6.14
N ILE A 93 -4.07 -19.10 6.36
CA ILE A 93 -4.21 -17.64 6.38
C ILE A 93 -4.30 -17.08 7.80
N GLU A 94 -3.70 -15.92 7.98
CA GLU A 94 -3.93 -15.03 9.13
C GLU A 94 -4.53 -13.71 8.61
N LEU A 95 -5.47 -13.14 9.38
CA LEU A 95 -6.13 -11.87 9.06
C LEU A 95 -5.55 -10.74 9.91
N LEU A 96 -4.91 -9.77 9.26
CA LEU A 96 -4.30 -8.61 9.91
C LEU A 96 -5.06 -7.34 9.52
N ARG A 97 -5.58 -6.59 10.50
CA ARG A 97 -6.39 -5.39 10.24
C ARG A 97 -5.52 -4.14 10.07
N ILE A 98 -5.51 -3.46 8.92
CA ILE A 98 -4.79 -2.17 8.82
C ILE A 98 -5.60 -1.06 9.51
N ARG A 99 -4.91 -0.23 10.30
CA ARG A 99 -5.49 1.02 10.76
C ARG A 99 -5.68 1.97 9.57
N PRO A 100 -6.83 2.66 9.45
CA PRO A 100 -7.01 3.67 8.43
C PRO A 100 -5.84 4.67 8.44
N LYS A 101 -5.26 4.90 7.26
CA LYS A 101 -4.28 5.96 7.02
C LYS A 101 -4.92 6.98 6.08
N VAL A 102 -4.39 8.21 6.01
CA VAL A 102 -4.91 9.23 5.10
C VAL A 102 -4.96 8.66 3.67
N GLY A 103 -6.16 8.62 3.07
CA GLY A 103 -6.37 8.06 1.74
C GLY A 103 -6.50 6.54 1.66
N LEU A 104 -6.43 5.80 2.78
CA LEU A 104 -6.64 4.35 2.85
C LEU A 104 -7.82 4.03 3.80
N GLY A 105 -8.90 3.47 3.25
CA GLY A 105 -10.03 3.00 4.03
C GLY A 105 -9.67 1.81 4.93
N ARG A 106 -10.63 1.36 5.76
CA ARG A 106 -10.48 0.11 6.53
C ARG A 106 -10.27 -1.06 5.57
N CYS A 107 -9.25 -1.87 5.82
CA CYS A 107 -8.94 -3.05 5.03
C CYS A 107 -8.29 -4.13 5.88
N TRP A 108 -8.37 -5.34 5.38
CA TRP A 108 -7.76 -6.55 5.91
C TRP A 108 -6.60 -6.95 5.02
N LEU A 109 -5.47 -7.30 5.62
CA LEU A 109 -4.43 -8.10 4.99
C LEU A 109 -4.73 -9.55 5.29
N ILE A 110 -4.72 -10.37 4.26
CA ILE A 110 -4.65 -11.81 4.34
C ILE A 110 -3.22 -12.20 4.03
N VAL A 111 -2.57 -12.85 4.98
CA VAL A 111 -1.17 -13.26 4.91
C VAL A 111 -1.05 -14.76 5.18
N ASN A 112 0.08 -15.34 4.84
CA ASN A 112 0.42 -16.72 5.22
C ASN A 112 0.84 -16.78 6.70
N ASP A 113 0.08 -17.48 7.53
CA ASP A 113 0.33 -17.64 8.98
C ASP A 113 1.72 -18.23 9.27
N LYS A 114 2.16 -19.17 8.42
CA LYS A 114 3.46 -19.85 8.55
C LYS A 114 4.55 -19.19 7.71
N GLY A 115 4.29 -18.04 7.10
CA GLY A 115 5.23 -17.41 6.16
C GLY A 115 6.61 -17.13 6.78
N ARG A 116 6.64 -16.72 8.06
CA ARG A 116 7.91 -16.49 8.77
C ARG A 116 8.65 -17.79 9.09
N LEU A 117 7.91 -18.83 9.49
CA LEU A 117 8.46 -20.17 9.75
C LEU A 117 9.06 -20.79 8.48
N TYR A 118 8.47 -20.52 7.33
CA TYR A 118 8.94 -21.00 6.02
C TYR A 118 9.96 -20.08 5.35
N HIS A 119 10.43 -19.03 6.03
CA HIS A 119 11.39 -18.07 5.50
C HIS A 119 10.96 -17.47 4.15
N LEU A 120 9.66 -17.17 3.98
CA LEU A 120 9.18 -16.51 2.77
C LEU A 120 9.84 -15.13 2.59
N PRO A 121 10.01 -14.66 1.34
CA PRO A 121 10.66 -13.36 1.08
C PRO A 121 9.88 -12.20 1.73
N PRO A 122 10.57 -11.14 2.20
CA PRO A 122 9.91 -9.99 2.79
C PRO A 122 9.09 -9.21 1.76
N ASN A 123 7.83 -8.94 2.08
CA ASN A 123 6.96 -8.11 1.27
C ASN A 123 7.03 -6.65 1.74
N ARG A 124 7.90 -5.87 1.09
CA ARG A 124 8.22 -4.51 1.53
C ARG A 124 7.00 -3.59 1.50
N PHE A 125 6.15 -3.71 0.49
CA PHE A 125 4.99 -2.85 0.34
C PHE A 125 3.93 -3.18 1.40
N ALA A 126 3.59 -4.46 1.59
CA ALA A 126 2.69 -4.88 2.66
C ALA A 126 3.24 -4.52 4.06
N SER A 127 4.54 -4.66 4.26
CA SER A 127 5.20 -4.29 5.52
C SER A 127 5.07 -2.80 5.81
N MET A 128 5.28 -1.95 4.80
CA MET A 128 5.13 -0.50 4.92
C MET A 128 3.67 -0.09 5.18
N LEU A 129 2.72 -0.75 4.51
CA LEU A 129 1.28 -0.53 4.73
C LEU A 129 0.91 -0.84 6.19
N ARG A 130 1.36 -1.98 6.72
CA ARG A 130 1.03 -2.44 8.08
C ARG A 130 1.80 -1.72 9.18
N GLY A 131 3.09 -1.43 8.95
CA GLY A 131 4.03 -0.99 9.96
C GLY A 131 4.80 -2.13 10.65
N ASP A 132 4.66 -3.37 10.19
CA ASP A 132 5.32 -4.58 10.73
C ASP A 132 5.99 -5.38 9.60
N LEU A 133 6.92 -6.28 9.92
CA LEU A 133 7.49 -7.18 8.91
C LEU A 133 6.46 -8.21 8.43
N ILE A 134 6.03 -8.10 7.18
CA ILE A 134 5.20 -9.06 6.46
C ILE A 134 6.05 -9.80 5.43
N VAL A 135 5.83 -11.11 5.30
CA VAL A 135 6.56 -11.99 4.39
C VAL A 135 5.60 -12.77 3.51
N GLY A 136 6.04 -13.11 2.31
CA GLY A 136 5.24 -13.79 1.30
C GLY A 136 4.24 -12.87 0.58
N ASP A 137 3.41 -13.49 -0.23
CA ASP A 137 2.37 -12.80 -0.98
C ASP A 137 1.20 -12.44 -0.04
N VAL A 138 0.54 -11.33 -0.34
CA VAL A 138 -0.46 -10.72 0.54
C VAL A 138 -1.66 -10.30 -0.27
N VAL A 139 -2.86 -10.66 0.18
CA VAL A 139 -4.09 -10.11 -0.37
C VAL A 139 -4.60 -9.00 0.55
N VAL A 140 -4.88 -7.82 0.00
CA VAL A 140 -5.53 -6.72 0.69
C VAL A 140 -6.99 -6.68 0.26
N ILE A 141 -7.92 -6.79 1.21
CA ILE A 141 -9.35 -6.73 0.94
C ILE A 141 -9.97 -5.54 1.68
N PRO A 142 -10.76 -4.68 1.00
CA PRO A 142 -11.54 -3.64 1.65
C PRO A 142 -12.49 -4.23 2.71
N ASP A 143 -12.62 -3.57 3.85
CA ASP A 143 -13.54 -3.98 4.93
C ASP A 143 -15.00 -4.09 4.46
N SER A 144 -15.38 -3.31 3.43
CA SER A 144 -16.72 -3.39 2.80
C SER A 144 -16.96 -4.69 2.02
N MET A 145 -15.89 -5.36 1.55
CA MET A 145 -15.96 -6.63 0.81
C MET A 145 -15.77 -7.84 1.71
N PHE A 146 -15.14 -7.65 2.87
CA PHE A 146 -14.83 -8.73 3.80
C PHE A 146 -15.87 -8.79 4.92
N ARG A 147 -16.81 -9.73 4.83
CA ARG A 147 -17.68 -10.10 5.95
C ARG A 147 -17.14 -11.40 6.55
N PRO A 148 -16.41 -11.36 7.68
CA PRO A 148 -16.01 -12.59 8.35
C PRO A 148 -17.27 -13.40 8.66
N TRP A 149 -17.19 -14.70 8.40
CA TRP A 149 -18.28 -15.66 8.49
C TRP A 149 -19.03 -15.52 9.82
N GLY A 150 -20.23 -14.92 9.80
CA GLY A 150 -21.17 -14.88 10.92
C GLY A 150 -20.75 -14.01 12.12
N MET A 151 -20.95 -12.70 12.01
CA MET A 151 -21.28 -11.84 13.16
C MET A 151 -22.62 -11.15 12.91
#